data_AF-A0A2T3QLL2-F1
#
_entry.id   AF-A0A2T3QLL2-F1
#
_cell.length_a   1.000
_cell.length_b   1.000
_cell.length_c   1.000
_cell.angle_alpha   90.00
_cell.angle_beta   90.00
_cell.angle_gamma   90.00
#
_symmetry.space_group_name_H-M   'P 1'
#
loop_
_entity.id
_entity.type
_entity.pdbx_description
1 polymer ?
#
loop_
_entity_poly.entity_id
_entity_poly.type
_entity_poly.pdbx_seq_one_letter_code
_entity_poly.pdbx_strand_id
1 'polypeptide(L)'
;MYQGIVQDTLKKLGYRFELTQLLLPITAHAGERIKLVSQWQNVGVAPSYNNYPIRWRLRSVSSDSTIEFETNTDITLWQPAEELNGQAPSYEITNELSLPSTLAIGKYYIDVALVDPETNQPKILLGIDGAMKDRWHELAIITISN
;
A
#
# COMPACT_ATOMS: atom_id res chain seq x y z
N MET A 1 -15.14 19.74 -22.82
CA MET A 1 -15.68 19.94 -21.45
C MET A 1 -16.26 18.65 -20.85
N TYR A 2 -17.01 17.82 -21.59
CA TYR A 2 -17.62 16.58 -21.05
C TYR A 2 -16.66 15.42 -20.71
N GLN A 3 -15.52 15.30 -21.42
CA GLN A 3 -14.60 14.17 -21.18
C GLN A 3 -13.96 14.18 -19.78
N GLY A 4 -13.64 15.35 -19.21
CA GLY A 4 -13.06 15.44 -17.87
C GLY A 4 -14.00 14.92 -16.78
N ILE A 5 -15.25 15.37 -16.79
CA ILE A 5 -16.29 14.98 -15.81
C ILE A 5 -16.57 13.47 -15.88
N VAL A 6 -16.65 12.91 -17.09
CA VAL A 6 -16.86 11.46 -17.27
C VAL A 6 -15.67 10.68 -16.75
N GLN A 7 -14.43 11.10 -17.02
CA GLN A 7 -13.24 10.42 -16.51
C GLN A 7 -13.11 10.48 -14.98
N ASP A 8 -13.42 11.62 -14.36
CA ASP A 8 -13.37 11.75 -12.91
C ASP A 8 -14.49 10.95 -12.22
N THR A 9 -15.64 10.81 -12.88
CA THR A 9 -16.72 9.94 -12.39
C THR A 9 -16.36 8.46 -12.53
N LEU A 10 -15.75 8.06 -13.65
CA LEU A 10 -15.26 6.68 -13.88
C LEU A 10 -14.20 6.27 -12.84
N LYS A 11 -13.34 7.22 -12.40
CA LYS A 11 -12.35 6.96 -11.35
C LYS A 11 -12.98 6.62 -10.00
N LYS A 12 -14.21 7.07 -9.72
CA LYS A 12 -14.89 6.85 -8.45
C LYS A 12 -15.75 5.57 -8.41
N LEU A 13 -15.95 4.86 -9.53
CA LEU A 13 -16.80 3.66 -9.56
C LEU A 13 -16.23 2.54 -8.69
N GLY A 14 -17.10 1.91 -7.89
CA GLY A 14 -16.70 0.83 -6.98
C GLY A 14 -15.91 1.35 -5.78
N TYR A 15 -15.02 0.53 -5.24
CA TYR A 15 -14.02 0.96 -4.26
C TYR A 15 -12.76 1.47 -4.98
N ARG A 16 -12.11 2.46 -4.38
CA ARG A 16 -10.80 2.98 -4.83
C ARG A 16 -9.98 3.33 -3.60
N PHE A 17 -9.01 2.49 -3.28
CA PHE A 17 -8.18 2.68 -2.11
C PHE A 17 -6.96 3.54 -2.44
N GLU A 18 -6.74 4.57 -1.64
CA GLU A 18 -5.58 5.46 -1.73
C GLU A 18 -4.79 5.42 -0.43
N LEU A 19 -3.47 5.30 -0.54
CA LEU A 19 -2.54 5.51 0.55
C LEU A 19 -2.23 7.01 0.59
N THR A 20 -2.74 7.70 1.61
CA THR A 20 -2.62 9.16 1.72
C THR A 20 -1.40 9.59 2.52
N GLN A 21 -0.93 8.75 3.44
CA GLN A 21 0.26 9.00 4.23
C GLN A 21 1.02 7.72 4.56
N LEU A 22 2.34 7.79 4.54
CA LEU A 22 3.24 6.74 5.00
C LEU A 22 4.31 7.35 5.91
N LEU A 23 4.48 6.75 7.09
CA LEU A 23 5.51 7.09 8.07
C LEU A 23 6.31 5.83 8.41
N LEU A 24 7.62 5.90 8.20
CA LEU A 24 8.57 4.82 8.45
C LEU A 24 9.97 5.41 8.67
N PRO A 25 10.89 4.70 9.34
CA PRO A 25 12.27 5.15 9.44
C PRO A 25 12.96 5.13 8.07
N ILE A 26 13.73 6.17 7.76
CA ILE A 26 14.52 6.25 6.52
C ILE A 26 15.80 5.39 6.56
N THR A 27 16.21 4.99 7.76
CA THR A 27 17.35 4.12 8.04
C THR A 27 16.94 3.05 9.05
N ALA A 28 17.34 1.80 8.82
CA ALA A 28 17.09 0.68 9.73
C ALA A 28 18.25 -0.31 9.73
N HIS A 29 18.29 -1.20 10.70
CA HIS A 29 19.31 -2.23 10.83
C HIS A 29 18.77 -3.61 10.44
N ALA A 30 19.64 -4.47 9.90
CA ALA A 30 19.28 -5.86 9.66
C ALA A 30 18.89 -6.55 10.99
N GLY A 31 17.80 -7.33 11.00
CA GLY A 31 17.28 -7.97 12.21
C GLY A 31 16.40 -7.06 13.08
N GLU A 32 16.26 -5.78 12.75
CA GLU A 32 15.42 -4.83 13.50
C GLU A 32 13.93 -5.03 13.20
N ARG A 33 13.06 -4.62 14.13
CA ARG A 33 11.65 -4.39 13.85
C ARG A 33 11.42 -2.91 13.58
N ILE A 34 10.95 -2.58 12.39
CA ILE A 34 10.60 -1.21 12.05
C ILE A 34 9.10 -0.98 12.19
N LYS A 35 8.73 0.15 12.79
CA LYS A 35 7.34 0.60 12.83
C LYS A 35 7.00 1.31 11.52
N LEU A 36 5.94 0.85 10.86
CA LEU A 36 5.36 1.45 9.67
C LEU A 36 3.94 1.90 10.01
N VAL A 37 3.67 3.20 9.88
CA VAL A 37 2.32 3.77 10.05
C VAL A 37 1.82 4.24 8.69
N SER A 38 0.62 3.82 8.31
CA SER A 38 0.02 4.16 7.02
C SER A 38 -1.40 4.66 7.20
N GLN A 39 -1.81 5.65 6.40
CA GLN A 39 -3.18 6.16 6.36
C GLN A 39 -3.81 5.91 5.01
N TRP A 40 -5.04 5.42 5.04
CA TRP A 40 -5.76 4.94 3.88
C TRP A 40 -7.15 5.53 3.78
N GLN A 41 -7.63 5.70 2.55
CA GLN A 41 -8.99 6.14 2.27
C GLN A 41 -9.59 5.31 1.14
N ASN A 42 -10.89 5.06 1.21
CA ASN A 42 -11.67 4.59 0.06
C ASN A 42 -12.33 5.80 -0.62
N VAL A 43 -11.69 6.34 -1.65
CA VAL A 43 -12.22 7.50 -2.40
C VAL A 43 -13.20 7.09 -3.52
N GLY A 44 -13.59 5.82 -3.53
CA GLY A 44 -14.65 5.30 -4.40
C GLY A 44 -16.05 5.67 -3.89
N VAL A 45 -17.06 4.97 -4.42
CA VAL A 45 -18.48 5.12 -4.05
C VAL A 45 -19.08 3.87 -3.42
N ALA A 46 -18.29 2.80 -3.24
CA ALA A 46 -18.75 1.56 -2.63
C ALA A 46 -17.69 0.96 -1.69
N PRO A 47 -18.09 0.25 -0.62
CA PRO A 47 -17.18 -0.57 0.17
C PRO A 47 -16.67 -1.78 -0.63
N SER A 48 -15.59 -2.41 -0.15
CA SER A 48 -15.17 -3.72 -0.66
C SER A 48 -15.89 -4.85 0.06
N TYR A 49 -16.45 -5.80 -0.68
CA TYR A 49 -17.08 -7.01 -0.13
C TYR A 49 -16.09 -8.16 0.10
N ASN A 50 -14.89 -8.08 -0.49
CA ASN A 50 -13.80 -9.03 -0.28
C ASN A 50 -12.69 -8.34 0.50
N ASN A 51 -12.07 -9.06 1.44
CA ASN A 51 -10.85 -8.56 2.07
C ASN A 51 -9.66 -8.83 1.13
N TYR A 52 -9.00 -7.76 0.67
CA TYR A 52 -7.73 -7.83 -0.05
C TYR A 52 -6.63 -7.37 0.90
N PRO A 53 -5.87 -8.29 1.52
CA PRO A 53 -4.87 -7.92 2.51
C PRO A 53 -3.82 -6.96 1.93
N ILE A 54 -3.32 -6.06 2.77
CA ILE A 54 -2.19 -5.22 2.42
C ILE A 54 -0.92 -6.05 2.59
N ARG A 55 -0.07 -6.09 1.57
CA ARG A 55 1.30 -6.60 1.67
C ARG A 55 2.29 -5.49 1.40
N TRP A 56 3.38 -5.52 2.16
CA TRP A 56 4.53 -4.65 1.97
C TRP A 56 5.69 -5.47 1.40
N ARG A 57 6.56 -4.84 0.62
CA ARG A 57 7.75 -5.49 0.08
C ARG A 57 8.95 -4.58 0.16
N LEU A 58 10.07 -5.13 0.61
CA LEU A 58 11.38 -4.56 0.39
C LEU A 58 11.97 -5.14 -0.88
N ARG A 59 12.37 -4.28 -1.81
CA ARG A 59 13.04 -4.67 -3.06
C ARG A 59 14.39 -3.98 -3.13
N SER A 60 15.45 -4.78 -3.22
CA SER A 60 16.81 -4.24 -3.27
C SER A 60 17.00 -3.37 -4.50
N VAL A 61 17.72 -2.25 -4.34
CA VAL A 61 18.09 -1.38 -5.46
C VAL A 61 19.28 -1.98 -6.24
N SER A 62 20.11 -2.80 -5.60
CA SER A 62 21.36 -3.31 -6.16
C SER A 62 21.31 -4.78 -6.58
N SER A 63 20.23 -5.49 -6.27
CA SER A 63 20.06 -6.92 -6.56
C SER A 63 18.59 -7.25 -6.80
N ASP A 64 18.30 -8.42 -7.38
CA ASP A 64 16.93 -8.88 -7.61
C ASP A 64 16.25 -9.46 -6.35
N SER A 65 16.82 -9.23 -5.17
CA SER A 65 16.29 -9.77 -3.91
C SER A 65 15.09 -8.97 -3.42
N THR A 66 14.00 -9.66 -3.11
CA THR A 66 12.79 -9.11 -2.52
C THR A 66 12.41 -9.84 -1.24
N ILE A 67 11.86 -9.11 -0.27
CA ILE A 67 11.28 -9.66 0.96
C ILE A 67 9.90 -9.08 1.13
N GLU A 68 8.91 -9.93 1.34
CA GLU A 68 7.52 -9.52 1.52
C GLU A 68 7.09 -9.69 2.98
N PHE A 69 6.20 -8.80 3.41
CA PHE A 69 5.64 -8.76 4.75
C PHE A 69 4.13 -8.85 4.67
N GLU A 70 3.57 -9.77 5.45
CA GLU A 70 2.14 -9.96 5.60
C GLU A 70 1.59 -9.02 6.68
N THR A 71 0.42 -8.45 6.43
CA THR A 71 -0.31 -7.68 7.42
C THR A 71 -1.75 -8.16 7.51
N ASN A 72 -2.28 -8.20 8.74
CA ASN A 72 -3.66 -8.61 9.00
C ASN A 72 -4.55 -7.38 9.09
N THR A 73 -4.80 -6.76 7.94
CA THR A 73 -5.77 -5.67 7.82
C THR A 73 -7.05 -6.19 7.18
N ASP A 74 -8.19 -5.82 7.76
CA ASP A 74 -9.50 -6.01 7.15
C ASP A 74 -9.98 -4.71 6.49
N ILE A 75 -9.87 -4.64 5.17
CA ILE A 75 -10.28 -3.46 4.39
C ILE A 75 -11.78 -3.44 4.07
N THR A 76 -12.54 -4.49 4.42
CA THR A 76 -13.99 -4.54 4.15
C THR A 76 -14.76 -3.50 4.97
N LEU A 77 -14.16 -3.04 6.07
CA LEU A 77 -14.71 -2.00 6.94
C LEU A 77 -14.44 -0.58 6.43
N TRP A 78 -13.65 -0.42 5.36
CA TRP A 78 -13.26 0.88 4.83
C TRP A 78 -14.34 1.46 3.92
N GLN A 79 -15.16 2.33 4.51
CA GLN A 79 -16.29 2.96 3.86
C GLN A 79 -15.84 4.09 2.93
N PRO A 80 -16.56 4.31 1.83
CA PRO A 80 -16.43 5.52 1.05
C PRO A 80 -16.94 6.74 1.83
N ALA A 81 -16.84 7.92 1.23
CA ALA A 81 -17.56 9.08 1.73
C ALA A 81 -19.08 8.82 1.79
N GLU A 82 -19.73 9.29 2.85
CA GLU A 82 -21.18 9.16 3.01
C GLU A 82 -21.95 9.92 1.91
N GLU A 83 -21.43 11.08 1.53
CA GLU A 83 -21.95 11.89 0.43
C GLU A 83 -21.04 11.77 -0.81
N LEU A 84 -21.62 11.83 -2.01
CA LEU A 84 -20.90 11.66 -3.30
C LEU A 84 -19.68 12.59 -3.48
N ASN A 85 -19.73 13.78 -2.87
CA ASN A 85 -18.67 14.79 -2.91
C ASN A 85 -18.05 15.06 -1.53
N GLY A 86 -18.34 14.19 -0.55
CA GLY A 86 -17.78 14.27 0.79
C GLY A 86 -16.34 13.74 0.84
N GLN A 87 -15.73 13.89 2.02
CA GLN A 87 -14.42 13.33 2.32
C GLN A 87 -14.60 11.90 2.85
N ALA A 88 -13.84 10.95 2.28
CA ALA A 88 -13.83 9.59 2.80
C ALA A 88 -13.15 9.54 4.19
N PRO A 89 -13.62 8.67 5.11
CA PRO A 89 -12.93 8.45 6.39
C PRO A 89 -11.47 8.03 6.18
N SER A 90 -10.60 8.47 7.08
CA SER A 90 -9.19 8.06 7.10
C SER A 90 -8.99 6.89 8.05
N TYR A 91 -8.32 5.85 7.58
CA TYR A 91 -8.03 4.64 8.33
C TYR A 91 -6.53 4.54 8.57
N GLU A 92 -6.11 4.71 9.81
CA GLU A 92 -4.70 4.56 10.21
C GLU A 92 -4.41 3.11 10.62
N ILE A 93 -3.29 2.59 10.14
CA ILE A 93 -2.79 1.25 10.47
C ILE A 93 -1.35 1.39 10.93
N THR A 94 -1.02 0.70 12.02
CA THR A 94 0.37 0.48 12.45
C THR A 94 0.76 -0.97 12.20
N ASN A 95 1.83 -1.18 11.45
CA ASN A 95 2.46 -2.49 11.27
C ASN A 95 3.88 -2.48 11.85
N GLU A 96 4.32 -3.64 12.34
CA GLU A 96 5.72 -3.87 12.72
C GLU A 96 6.34 -4.83 11.71
N LEU A 97 7.27 -4.34 10.88
CA LEU A 97 7.96 -5.16 9.90
C LEU A 97 9.24 -5.72 10.54
N SER A 98 9.30 -7.03 10.71
CA SER A 98 10.49 -7.72 11.24
C SER A 98 11.50 -7.96 10.12
N LEU A 99 12.53 -7.13 10.05
CA LEU A 99 13.58 -7.24 9.04
C LEU A 99 14.43 -8.49 9.29
N PRO A 100 14.75 -9.29 8.26
CA PRO A 100 15.65 -10.43 8.43
C PRO A 100 17.05 -9.98 8.89
N SER A 101 17.69 -10.75 9.77
CA SER A 101 19.09 -10.51 10.15
C SER A 101 20.08 -10.77 9.01
N THR A 102 19.65 -11.50 7.98
CA THR A 102 20.41 -11.76 6.75
C THR A 102 20.24 -10.69 5.68
N LEU A 103 19.49 -9.62 5.98
CA LEU A 103 19.25 -8.53 5.03
C LEU A 103 20.57 -7.82 4.70
N ALA A 104 20.91 -7.75 3.42
CA ALA A 104 22.14 -7.10 2.99
C ALA A 104 22.05 -5.58 3.21
N ILE A 105 23.17 -4.97 3.61
CA ILE A 105 23.32 -3.51 3.71
C ILE A 105 23.10 -2.90 2.33
N GLY A 106 22.35 -1.80 2.27
CA GLY A 106 22.09 -1.11 1.01
C GLY A 106 20.79 -0.33 1.01
N LYS A 107 20.39 0.13 -0.17
CA LYS A 107 19.11 0.84 -0.35
C LYS A 107 18.05 -0.13 -0.83
N TYR A 108 16.84 0.03 -0.32
CA TYR A 108 15.69 -0.78 -0.69
C TYR A 108 14.50 0.12 -0.98
N TYR A 109 13.77 -0.21 -2.03
CA TYR A 109 12.43 0.32 -2.25
C TYR A 109 11.45 -0.33 -1.29
N ILE A 110 10.53 0.48 -0.76
CA ILE A 110 9.33 0.03 -0.06
C ILE A 110 8.20 0.06 -1.08
N ASP A 111 7.68 -1.12 -1.39
CA ASP A 111 6.53 -1.29 -2.25
C ASP A 111 5.30 -1.74 -1.43
N VAL A 112 4.10 -1.47 -1.94
CA VAL A 112 2.83 -1.95 -1.37
C VAL A 112 1.91 -2.54 -2.43
N ALA A 113 1.10 -3.53 -2.05
CA ALA A 113 0.03 -4.06 -2.88
C ALA A 113 -1.18 -4.51 -2.04
N LEU A 114 -2.37 -4.42 -2.64
CA LEU A 114 -3.56 -5.12 -2.16
C LEU A 114 -3.66 -6.47 -2.89
N VAL A 115 -3.50 -7.56 -2.15
CA VAL A 115 -3.36 -8.90 -2.74
C VAL A 115 -4.65 -9.69 -2.67
N ASP A 116 -4.79 -10.64 -3.58
CA ASP A 116 -5.81 -11.67 -3.51
C ASP A 116 -5.48 -12.62 -2.33
N PRO A 117 -6.43 -12.88 -1.41
CA PRO A 117 -6.15 -13.65 -0.20
C PRO A 117 -5.85 -15.14 -0.45
N GLU A 118 -6.26 -15.69 -1.61
CA GLU A 118 -6.01 -17.10 -1.94
C GLU A 118 -4.64 -17.27 -2.60
N THR A 119 -4.27 -16.35 -3.50
CA THR A 119 -3.05 -16.48 -4.31
C THR A 119 -1.87 -15.64 -3.80
N ASN A 120 -2.12 -14.70 -2.89
CA ASN A 120 -1.18 -13.66 -2.45
C ASN A 120 -0.61 -12.79 -3.58
N GLN A 121 -1.24 -12.79 -4.76
CA GLN A 121 -0.81 -11.98 -5.88
C GLN A 121 -1.49 -10.60 -5.86
N PRO A 122 -0.78 -9.51 -6.24
CA PRO A 122 -1.36 -8.19 -6.39
C PRO A 122 -2.63 -8.20 -7.25
N LYS A 123 -3.75 -7.76 -6.67
CA LYS A 123 -5.07 -7.86 -7.29
C LYS A 123 -5.70 -6.51 -7.51
N ILE A 124 -5.69 -5.64 -6.51
CA ILE A 124 -6.31 -4.31 -6.59
C ILE A 124 -5.20 -3.26 -6.74
N LEU A 125 -5.33 -2.41 -7.76
CA LEU A 125 -4.46 -1.26 -7.93
C LEU A 125 -4.91 -0.14 -7.00
N LEU A 126 -3.95 0.54 -6.40
CA LEU A 126 -4.24 1.72 -5.59
C LEU A 126 -4.53 2.92 -6.50
N GLY A 127 -5.32 3.86 -5.99
CA GLY A 127 -5.66 5.11 -6.66
C GLY A 127 -4.52 6.14 -6.73
N ILE A 128 -3.28 5.74 -6.45
CA ILE A 128 -2.08 6.57 -6.40
C ILE A 128 -1.13 6.25 -7.58
N ASP A 129 -0.17 7.13 -7.82
CA ASP A 129 0.92 6.88 -8.78
C ASP A 129 1.88 5.77 -8.30
N GLY A 130 2.90 5.45 -9.11
CA GLY A 130 3.94 4.48 -8.74
C GLY A 130 3.61 3.02 -9.04
N ALA A 131 2.49 2.74 -9.72
CA ALA A 131 2.13 1.39 -10.15
C ALA A 131 3.17 0.79 -11.13
N MET A 132 3.71 -0.37 -10.78
CA MET A 132 4.65 -1.14 -11.58
C MET A 132 3.94 -2.21 -12.43
N LYS A 133 4.68 -2.86 -13.34
CA LYS A 133 4.12 -3.90 -14.23
C LYS A 133 3.57 -5.12 -13.48
N ASP A 134 4.12 -5.42 -12.31
CA ASP A 134 3.68 -6.48 -11.40
C ASP A 134 2.54 -6.02 -10.46
N ARG A 135 1.98 -4.80 -10.69
CA ARG A 135 0.88 -4.18 -9.94
C ARG A 135 1.20 -3.79 -8.48
N TRP A 136 2.47 -3.89 -8.07
CA TRP A 136 2.95 -3.27 -6.85
C TRP A 136 3.12 -1.76 -7.06
N HIS A 137 3.00 -0.98 -5.98
CA HIS A 137 3.26 0.45 -5.99
C HIS A 137 4.57 0.75 -5.25
N GLU A 138 5.54 1.35 -5.92
CA GLU A 138 6.77 1.86 -5.30
C GLU A 138 6.46 3.19 -4.58
N LEU A 139 6.84 3.30 -3.29
CA LEU A 139 6.45 4.45 -2.46
C LEU A 139 7.62 5.27 -1.96
N ALA A 140 8.67 4.60 -1.48
CA ALA A 140 9.78 5.24 -0.79
C ALA A 140 11.05 4.39 -0.88
N ILE A 141 12.18 4.99 -0.48
CA ILE A 141 13.44 4.30 -0.34
C ILE A 141 13.87 4.36 1.13
N ILE A 142 14.32 3.23 1.67
CA ILE A 142 14.98 3.16 2.97
C ILE A 142 16.43 2.65 2.82
N THR A 143 17.27 2.98 3.79
CA THR A 143 18.65 2.49 3.85
C THR A 143 18.78 1.47 4.97
N ILE A 144 19.31 0.29 4.65
CA ILE A 144 19.70 -0.73 5.62
C ILE A 144 21.18 -0.54 5.91
N SER A 145 21.51 -0.32 7.18
CA SER A 145 22.87 -0.16 7.70
C SER A 145 23.24 -1.24 8.72
N ASN A 146 24.53 -1.33 9.03
CA ASN A 146 25.03 -2.09 10.19
C ASN A 146 24.56 -1.47 11.49
#